data_AF-A0A3C1K656-F1
#
_entry.id   AF-A0A3C1K656-F1
#
_cell.length_a   1.000
_cell.length_b   1.000
_cell.length_c   1.000
_cell.angle_alpha   90.00
_cell.angle_beta   90.00
_cell.angle_gamma   90.00
#
_symmetry.space_group_name_H-M   'P 1'
#
loop_
_entity.id
_entity.type
_entity.pdbx_description
1 polymer ?
#
loop_
_entity_poly.entity_id
_entity_poly.type
_entity_poly.pdbx_seq_one_letter_code
_entity_poly.pdbx_strand_id
1 'polypeptide(L)'
;MDNEKLFYALHYLKYDIDDLIDNVLNDSDEDPHYSAVTATNLLKCYIQLLKNSGEQLPFNDSEEYFKHNGYTIQEYQLFEVKRKAESKNYIGKQF
;
A
#
# COMPACT_ATOMS: atom_id res chain seq x y z
N MET A 1 3.09 23.70 6.63
CA MET A 1 2.18 22.55 6.77
C MET A 1 2.18 22.20 8.25
N ASP A 2 1.02 21.99 8.84
CA ASP A 2 0.92 21.55 10.23
C ASP A 2 1.23 20.04 10.25
N ASN A 3 2.52 19.72 10.46
CA ASN A 3 3.01 18.34 10.35
C ASN A 3 2.35 17.42 11.38
N GLU A 4 1.88 17.94 12.53
CA GLU A 4 1.20 17.13 13.55
C GLU A 4 -0.12 16.57 13.03
N LYS A 5 -0.95 17.40 12.39
CA LYS A 5 -2.21 16.94 11.78
C LYS A 5 -1.98 15.99 10.62
N LEU A 6 -0.93 16.23 9.82
CA LEU A 6 -0.53 15.32 8.76
C LEU A 6 -0.14 13.95 9.32
N PHE A 7 0.73 13.90 10.33
CA PHE A 7 1.16 12.64 10.93
C PHE A 7 0.02 11.90 11.62
N TYR A 8 -0.91 12.61 12.26
CA TYR A 8 -2.13 12.02 12.78
C TYR A 8 -2.91 11.31 11.66
N ALA A 9 -3.14 11.96 10.52
CA ALA A 9 -3.85 11.35 9.39
C ALA A 9 -3.07 10.18 8.76
N LEU A 10 -1.75 10.33 8.59
CA LEU A 10 -0.89 9.29 8.03
C LEU A 10 -0.82 8.04 8.91
N HIS A 11 -0.94 8.19 10.23
CA HIS A 11 -1.01 7.06 11.15
C HIS A 11 -2.24 6.18 10.90
N TYR A 12 -3.43 6.77 10.75
CA TYR A 12 -4.64 6.00 10.40
C TYR A 12 -4.57 5.44 8.97
N LEU A 13 -4.05 6.23 8.03
CA LEU A 13 -3.84 5.75 6.67
C LEU A 13 -2.91 4.53 6.63
N LYS A 14 -1.89 4.46 7.49
CA LYS A 14 -1.03 3.29 7.60
C LYS A 14 -1.82 2.05 8.01
N TYR A 15 -2.70 2.15 9.01
CA TYR A 15 -3.56 1.03 9.42
C TYR A 15 -4.47 0.57 8.27
N ASP A 16 -5.10 1.52 7.56
CA ASP A 16 -5.94 1.17 6.41
C ASP A 16 -5.13 0.49 5.28
N ILE A 17 -3.88 0.89 5.08
CA ILE A 17 -2.97 0.26 4.11
C ILE A 17 -2.62 -1.16 4.55
N ASP A 18 -2.24 -1.35 5.82
CA ASP A 18 -1.86 -2.66 6.37
C ASP A 18 -3.05 -3.63 6.27
N ASP A 19 -4.23 -3.21 6.73
CA ASP A 19 -5.46 -4.01 6.66
C ASP A 19 -5.82 -4.36 5.21
N LEU A 20 -5.67 -3.42 4.27
CA LEU A 20 -6.00 -3.68 2.87
C LEU A 20 -4.98 -4.62 2.21
N ILE A 21 -3.70 -4.55 2.57
CA ILE A 21 -2.68 -5.51 2.12
C ILE A 21 -3.04 -6.91 2.60
N ASP A 22 -3.33 -7.08 3.89
CA ASP A 22 -3.69 -8.38 4.46
C ASP A 22 -4.97 -8.93 3.83
N ASN A 23 -5.97 -8.07 3.62
CA ASN A 23 -7.21 -8.46 2.97
C ASN A 23 -6.98 -8.91 1.52
N VAL A 24 -6.16 -8.20 0.74
CA VAL A 24 -5.81 -8.59 -0.64
C VAL A 24 -5.07 -9.93 -0.69
N LEU A 25 -4.11 -10.14 0.22
CA LEU A 25 -3.33 -11.38 0.30
C LEU A 25 -4.23 -12.58 0.61
N ASN A 26 -5.20 -12.40 1.50
CA ASN A 26 -6.15 -13.44 1.91
C ASN A 26 -7.43 -13.51 1.05
N ASP A 27 -7.56 -12.64 0.05
CA ASP A 27 -8.75 -12.57 -0.81
C ASP A 27 -8.88 -13.77 -1.75
N SER A 28 -10.10 -14.04 -2.20
CA SER A 28 -10.39 -15.05 -3.22
C SER A 28 -9.74 -14.69 -4.56
N ASP A 29 -9.14 -15.68 -5.22
CA ASP A 29 -8.62 -15.52 -6.58
C ASP A 29 -9.73 -15.52 -7.64
N GLU A 30 -10.90 -16.12 -7.34
CA GLU A 30 -12.02 -16.26 -8.26
C GLU A 30 -13.04 -15.12 -8.14
N ASP A 31 -13.21 -14.56 -6.94
CA ASP A 31 -14.14 -13.48 -6.63
C ASP A 31 -13.50 -12.46 -5.67
N PRO A 32 -12.53 -11.65 -6.15
CA PRO A 32 -11.80 -10.70 -5.31
C PRO A 32 -12.70 -9.52 -4.89
N HIS A 33 -12.74 -9.22 -3.60
CA HIS A 33 -13.48 -8.11 -3.02
C HIS A 33 -12.57 -6.92 -2.63
N TYR A 34 -11.26 -7.11 -2.60
CA TYR A 34 -10.29 -6.09 -2.20
C TYR A 34 -9.39 -5.67 -3.36
N SER A 35 -9.11 -4.35 -3.42
CA SER A 35 -8.37 -3.74 -4.51
C SER A 35 -6.88 -3.59 -4.18
N ALA A 36 -6.06 -4.43 -4.81
CA ALA A 36 -4.60 -4.36 -4.75
C ALA A 36 -4.06 -3.08 -5.40
N VAL A 37 -4.74 -2.56 -6.44
CA VAL A 37 -4.41 -1.26 -7.04
C VAL A 37 -4.67 -0.11 -6.07
N THR A 38 -5.79 -0.14 -5.34
CA THR A 38 -6.09 0.87 -4.31
C THR A 38 -5.07 0.86 -3.20
N ALA A 39 -4.75 -0.32 -2.64
CA ALA A 39 -3.69 -0.47 -1.64
C ALA A 39 -2.35 0.11 -2.13
N THR A 40 -1.96 -0.19 -3.37
CA THR A 40 -0.72 0.34 -3.95
C THR A 40 -0.74 1.86 -4.08
N ASN A 41 -1.86 2.42 -4.54
CA ASN A 41 -2.01 3.87 -4.67
C ASN A 41 -1.92 4.56 -3.31
N LEU A 42 -2.59 4.02 -2.28
CA LEU A 42 -2.52 4.57 -0.91
C LEU A 42 -1.10 4.48 -0.36
N LEU A 43 -0.43 3.33 -0.53
CA LEU A 43 0.95 3.13 -0.09
C LEU A 43 1.92 4.10 -0.76
N LYS A 44 1.82 4.29 -2.08
CA LYS A 44 2.66 5.25 -2.81
C LYS A 44 2.40 6.69 -2.35
N CYS A 45 1.13 7.06 -2.15
CA CYS A 45 0.78 8.37 -1.60
C CYS A 45 1.37 8.56 -0.19
N TYR A 46 1.22 7.56 0.68
CA TYR A 46 1.74 7.54 2.04
C TYR A 46 3.26 7.74 2.08
N ILE A 47 4.01 6.94 1.31
CA ILE A 47 5.47 7.06 1.20
C ILE A 47 5.86 8.45 0.70
N GLN A 48 5.19 8.97 -0.34
CA GLN A 48 5.52 10.29 -0.89
C GLN A 48 5.21 11.42 0.09
N LEU A 49 4.09 11.36 0.81
CA LEU A 49 3.71 12.37 1.79
C LEU A 49 4.70 12.41 2.96
N LEU A 50 5.16 11.25 3.43
CA LEU A 50 6.18 11.14 4.46
C LEU A 50 7.55 11.64 4.00
N LYS A 51 7.96 11.32 2.76
CA LYS A 51 9.18 11.91 2.17
C LYS A 51 9.08 13.44 2.10
N ASN A 52 7.91 13.97 1.74
CA ASN A 52 7.68 15.41 1.65
C ASN A 52 7.62 16.11 3.02
N SER A 53 7.30 15.40 4.11
CA SER A 53 7.35 15.95 5.47
C SER A 53 8.75 16.03 6.06
N GLY A 54 9.76 15.46 5.36
CA GLY A 54 11.15 15.42 5.82
C GLY A 54 11.46 14.26 6.77
N GLU A 55 10.54 13.29 6.90
CA GLU A 55 10.76 12.08 7.69
C GLU A 55 11.77 11.15 7.01
N GLN A 56 12.65 10.55 7.80
CA GLN A 56 13.52 9.48 7.33
C GLN A 56 12.79 8.15 7.45
N LEU A 57 12.42 7.58 6.31
CA LEU A 57 11.70 6.31 6.27
C LEU A 57 12.66 5.12 6.19
N PRO A 58 12.33 4.01 6.85
CA PRO A 58 13.07 2.76 6.72
C PRO A 58 12.77 2.02 5.39
N PHE A 59 11.96 2.62 4.52
CA PHE A 59 11.54 2.10 3.22
C PHE A 59 11.35 3.24 2.21
N ASN A 60 11.60 2.96 0.93
CA ASN A 60 11.52 3.92 -0.16
C ASN A 60 10.45 3.58 -1.19
N ASP A 61 10.01 2.34 -1.23
CA ASP A 61 9.02 1.81 -2.18
C ASP A 61 8.16 0.73 -1.51
N SER A 62 7.24 0.17 -2.29
CA SER A 62 6.30 -0.84 -1.80
C SER A 62 6.99 -2.14 -1.39
N GLU A 63 8.06 -2.57 -2.06
CA GLU A 63 8.76 -3.81 -1.72
C GLU A 63 9.48 -3.66 -0.37
N GLU A 64 10.19 -2.54 -0.18
CA GLU A 64 10.83 -2.22 1.09
C GLU A 64 9.79 -2.05 2.21
N TYR A 65 8.62 -1.48 1.92
CA TYR A 65 7.52 -1.39 2.89
C TYR A 65 7.05 -2.77 3.33
N PHE A 66 6.79 -3.69 2.39
CA PHE A 66 6.37 -5.05 2.70
C PHE A 66 7.41 -5.75 3.58
N LYS A 67 8.69 -5.70 3.17
CA LYS A 67 9.79 -6.28 3.94
C LYS A 67 9.89 -5.69 5.35
N HIS A 68 9.76 -4.37 5.48
CA HIS A 68 9.85 -3.69 6.77
C HIS A 68 8.71 -4.09 7.73
N ASN A 69 7.50 -4.33 7.21
CA ASN A 69 6.34 -4.76 7.99
C ASN A 69 6.27 -6.29 8.21
N GLY A 70 7.31 -7.04 7.84
CA GLY A 70 7.43 -8.47 8.15
C GLY A 70 6.81 -9.41 7.10
N TYR A 71 6.34 -8.87 5.97
CA TYR A 71 5.88 -9.70 4.86
C TYR A 71 7.06 -10.41 4.18
N THR A 72 6.80 -11.63 3.76
CA THR A 72 7.71 -12.43 2.95
C THR A 72 7.79 -11.91 1.53
N ILE A 73 8.87 -12.26 0.83
CA ILE A 73 9.00 -11.95 -0.60
C ILE A 73 7.91 -12.63 -1.43
N GLN A 74 7.44 -13.81 -1.00
CA GLN A 74 6.36 -14.53 -1.66
C GLN A 74 5.01 -13.80 -1.53
N GLU A 75 4.71 -13.24 -0.36
CA GLU A 75 3.50 -12.41 -0.16
C GLU A 75 3.56 -11.15 -1.02
N TYR A 76 4.70 -10.46 -1.05
CA TYR A 76 4.86 -9.30 -1.94
C TYR A 76 4.67 -9.68 -3.43
N GLN A 77 5.23 -10.81 -3.87
CA GLN A 77 5.05 -11.31 -5.23
C GLN A 77 3.59 -11.66 -5.54
N LEU A 78 2.88 -12.31 -4.60
CA LEU A 78 1.46 -12.62 -4.72
C LEU A 78 0.63 -11.34 -4.85
N PHE A 79 0.87 -10.37 -3.97
CA PHE A 79 0.21 -9.08 -4.01
C PHE A 79 0.43 -8.37 -5.36
N GLU A 80 1.67 -8.37 -5.88
CA GLU A 80 1.99 -7.78 -7.18
C GLU A 80 1.31 -8.49 -8.35
N VAL A 81 1.12 -9.82 -8.28
CA VAL A 81 0.34 -10.57 -9.27
C VAL A 81 -1.11 -10.12 -9.26
N LYS A 82 -1.74 -10.05 -8.08
CA LYS A 82 -3.13 -9.57 -7.93
C LYS A 82 -3.28 -8.14 -8.42
N ARG A 83 -2.38 -7.24 -8.03
CA ARG A 83 -2.33 -5.84 -8.50
C ARG A 83 -2.23 -5.74 -10.02
N LYS A 84 -1.34 -6.50 -10.64
CA LYS A 84 -1.17 -6.49 -12.11
C LYS A 84 -2.40 -7.05 -12.83
N ALA A 85 -3.05 -8.08 -12.28
CA ALA A 85 -4.29 -8.61 -12.83
C ALA A 85 -5.41 -7.56 -12.80
N GLU A 86 -5.61 -6.92 -11.65
CA GLU A 86 -6.63 -5.86 -11.48
C GLU A 86 -6.32 -4.62 -12.33
N SER A 87 -5.06 -4.18 -12.40
CA SER A 87 -4.64 -2.94 -13.06
C SER A 87 -5.11 -2.80 -14.52
N LYS A 88 -5.33 -3.93 -15.21
CA LYS A 88 -5.81 -3.99 -16.59
C LYS A 88 -7.24 -3.49 -16.76
N ASN A 89 -8.07 -3.66 -15.73
CA ASN A 89 -9.49 -3.32 -15.74
C ASN A 89 -9.84 -2.20 -14.74
N TYR A 90 -8.85 -1.70 -14.00
CA TYR A 90 -9.04 -0.68 -12.99
C TYR A 90 -9.41 0.67 -13.63
N ILE A 91 -10.55 1.25 -13.22
CA ILE A 91 -11.01 2.55 -13.68
C ILE A 91 -10.60 3.61 -12.65
N GLY A 92 -9.61 4.43 -13.01
CA GLY A 92 -9.15 5.53 -12.16
C GLY A 92 -7.66 5.79 -12.30
N LYS A 93 -7.15 6.70 -11.47
CA LYS A 93 -5.72 7.02 -11.44
C LYS A 93 -4.94 5.86 -10.80
N GLN A 94 -3.80 5.55 -11.39
CA GLN A 94 -2.83 4.60 -10.87
C GLN A 94 -1.50 5.35 -10.74
N PHE A 95 -0.88 5.28 -9.57
CA PHE A 95 0.43 5.88 -9.28
C PHE A 95 1.52 4.81 -9.36
#